data_AF-A0A8J7BX50-F1
#
_entry.id   AF-A0A8J7BX50-F1
#
_cell.length_a   1.000
_cell.length_b   1.000
_cell.length_c   1.000
_cell.angle_alpha   90.00
_cell.angle_beta   90.00
_cell.angle_gamma   90.00
#
_symmetry.space_group_name_H-M   'P 1'
#
loop_
_entity.id
_entity.type
_entity.pdbx_description
1 polymer ?
#
loop_
_entity_poly.entity_id
_entity_poly.type
_entity_poly.pdbx_seq_one_letter_code
_entity_poly.pdbx_strand_id
1 'polypeptide(L)'
;MSTQFFLDELDIEKLAKIVLRSQQVRTREALCMRIGVDPRRLWFIRDSSDSDFVIQLINHLNEVSNKESLCKLCCEELLPIFRNSETSAAILEEIAVKLNCQQKLSHAHVNSSQHQTPTPTQIFPGYMFGKSLSNLIIISGLIVGLGGGLVYYFTSQKQQAPLGSYQHTCPDISVKNSFLTAKCYDRQGQLKQSTLNFEQCRDGIENQDGRLICK
;
A
#
# COMPACT_ATOMS: atom_id res chain seq x y z
N MET A 1 -23.30 9.86 32.02
CA MET A 1 -21.89 9.44 31.84
C MET A 1 -21.38 10.12 30.59
N SER A 2 -20.45 11.06 30.71
CA SER A 2 -19.92 11.78 29.55
C SER A 2 -19.01 10.83 28.77
N THR A 3 -19.37 10.49 27.54
CA THR A 3 -18.47 9.80 26.61
C THR A 3 -17.31 10.73 26.33
N GLN A 4 -16.11 10.35 26.77
CA GLN A 4 -14.90 11.12 26.50
C GLN A 4 -14.41 10.80 25.10
N PHE A 5 -14.72 11.69 24.15
CA PHE A 5 -14.16 11.65 22.81
C PHE A 5 -12.73 12.22 22.83
N PHE A 6 -11.81 11.57 22.11
CA PHE A 6 -10.40 12.01 22.05
C PHE A 6 -10.14 12.90 20.85
N LEU A 7 -10.84 12.63 19.75
CA LEU A 7 -10.79 13.40 18.52
C LEU A 7 -12.08 14.20 18.36
N ASP A 8 -11.95 15.47 18.00
CA ASP A 8 -13.08 16.29 17.58
C ASP A 8 -13.45 16.05 16.11
N GLU A 9 -14.55 16.66 15.64
CA GLU A 9 -15.03 16.49 14.26
C GLU A 9 -13.98 16.91 13.21
N LEU A 10 -13.21 17.96 13.50
CA LEU A 10 -12.17 18.48 12.61
C LEU A 10 -10.97 17.53 12.53
N ASP A 11 -10.58 16.94 13.66
CA ASP A 11 -9.54 15.91 13.71
C ASP A 11 -9.93 14.68 12.89
N ILE A 12 -11.18 14.24 13.01
CA ILE A 12 -11.73 13.11 12.25
C ILE A 12 -11.69 13.42 10.75
N GLU A 13 -12.14 14.61 10.34
CA GLU A 13 -12.15 15.01 8.92
C GLU A 13 -10.73 15.08 8.35
N LYS A 14 -9.79 15.69 9.09
CA LYS A 14 -8.38 15.77 8.69
C LYS A 14 -7.77 14.38 8.55
N LEU A 15 -7.97 13.51 9.54
CA LEU A 15 -7.44 12.15 9.51
C LEU A 15 -8.04 11.35 8.35
N ALA A 16 -9.35 11.48 8.11
CA ALA A 16 -10.02 10.80 7.01
C ALA A 16 -9.44 11.20 5.64
N LYS A 17 -9.18 12.49 5.42
CA LYS A 17 -8.52 12.99 4.20
C LYS A 17 -7.15 12.37 4.00
N ILE A 18 -6.37 12.19 5.07
CA ILE A 18 -5.05 11.57 5.01
C ILE A 18 -5.17 10.08 4.66
N VAL A 19 -6.10 9.35 5.30
CA VAL A 19 -6.37 7.93 4.99
C VAL A 19 -6.74 7.76 3.52
N LEU A 20 -7.64 8.59 2.99
CA LEU A 20 -8.06 8.53 1.58
C LEU A 20 -6.89 8.81 0.61
N ARG A 21 -5.99 9.74 0.94
CA ARG A 21 -4.78 10.02 0.14
C ARG A 21 -3.74 8.91 0.17
N SER A 22 -3.67 8.16 1.27
CA SER A 22 -2.63 7.13 1.49
C SER A 22 -2.73 5.92 0.56
N GLN A 23 -3.87 5.73 -0.10
CA GLN A 23 -4.21 4.51 -0.85
C GLN A 23 -4.10 3.21 -0.01
N GLN A 24 -4.07 3.30 1.33
CA GLN A 24 -4.12 2.11 2.20
C GLN A 24 -5.44 1.35 2.12
N VAL A 25 -6.45 1.94 1.48
CA VAL A 25 -7.70 1.28 1.06
C VAL A 25 -7.41 0.30 -0.09
N ARG A 26 -6.42 -0.59 0.07
CA ARG A 26 -6.27 -1.74 -0.85
C ARG A 26 -7.48 -2.67 -0.73
N THR A 27 -7.94 -2.88 0.51
CA THR A 27 -9.30 -3.31 0.85
C THR A 27 -9.66 -2.79 2.25
N ARG A 28 -10.94 -2.48 2.48
CA ARG A 28 -11.47 -2.00 3.79
C ARG A 28 -11.19 -2.99 4.92
N GLU A 29 -11.34 -4.28 4.63
CA GLU A 29 -11.08 -5.37 5.57
C GLU A 29 -9.62 -5.44 5.97
N ALA A 30 -8.69 -5.31 5.01
CA ALA A 30 -7.27 -5.36 5.32
C ALA A 30 -6.83 -4.18 6.19
N LEU A 31 -7.39 -2.98 5.96
CA LEU A 31 -7.16 -1.83 6.83
C LEU A 31 -7.61 -2.15 8.26
N CYS A 32 -8.85 -2.63 8.43
CA CYS A 32 -9.39 -3.01 9.74
C CYS A 32 -8.50 -4.03 10.45
N MET A 33 -8.07 -5.09 9.74
CA MET A 33 -7.21 -6.13 10.31
C MET A 33 -5.86 -5.59 10.75
N ARG A 34 -5.21 -4.72 9.96
CA ARG A 34 -3.91 -4.11 10.33
C ARG A 34 -4.00 -3.23 11.58
N ILE A 35 -5.13 -2.54 11.76
CA ILE A 35 -5.37 -1.74 12.98
C ILE A 35 -5.96 -2.57 14.14
N GLY A 36 -6.11 -3.89 13.98
CA GLY A 36 -6.59 -4.81 15.02
C GLY A 36 -8.12 -4.80 15.24
N VAL A 37 -8.89 -4.42 14.23
CA VAL A 37 -10.36 -4.37 14.26
C VAL A 37 -10.93 -5.51 13.42
N ASP A 38 -11.85 -6.31 13.99
CA ASP A 38 -12.55 -7.36 13.23
C ASP A 38 -13.57 -6.70 12.27
N PRO A 39 -13.37 -6.81 10.94
CA PRO A 39 -14.26 -6.18 9.96
C PRO A 39 -15.71 -6.70 10.05
N ARG A 40 -15.93 -7.92 10.54
CA ARG A 40 -17.28 -8.50 10.68
C ARG A 40 -18.12 -7.82 11.75
N ARG A 41 -17.49 -7.03 12.63
CA ARG A 41 -18.17 -6.25 13.66
C ARG A 41 -18.58 -4.86 13.18
N LEU A 42 -18.18 -4.47 11.97
CA LEU A 42 -18.46 -3.17 11.39
C LEU A 42 -19.55 -3.30 10.33
N TRP A 43 -20.79 -2.97 10.70
CA TRP A 43 -21.94 -3.07 9.80
C TRP A 43 -21.77 -2.20 8.54
N PHE A 44 -21.09 -1.06 8.64
CA PHE A 44 -20.90 -0.10 7.54
C PHE A 44 -19.81 -0.48 6.54
N ILE A 45 -19.08 -1.58 6.76
CA ILE A 45 -17.90 -1.89 5.93
C ILE A 45 -18.24 -2.14 4.45
N ARG A 46 -19.45 -2.63 4.15
CA ARG A 46 -19.87 -3.01 2.78
C ARG A 46 -20.78 -2.00 2.09
N ASP A 47 -21.47 -1.16 2.85
CA ASP A 47 -22.62 -0.39 2.34
C ASP A 47 -22.37 1.12 2.22
N SER A 48 -21.13 1.57 2.46
CA SER A 48 -20.76 2.98 2.40
C SER A 48 -19.81 3.30 1.25
N SER A 49 -19.68 4.56 0.86
CA SER A 49 -18.56 5.01 0.00
C SER A 49 -17.22 4.86 0.74
N ASP A 50 -16.08 4.97 0.04
CA ASP A 50 -14.77 4.90 0.71
C ASP A 50 -14.56 6.08 1.68
N SER A 51 -15.04 7.27 1.31
CA SER A 51 -15.01 8.44 2.20
C SER A 51 -15.84 8.21 3.45
N ASP A 52 -17.08 7.74 3.27
CA ASP A 52 -17.98 7.46 4.39
C ASP A 52 -17.46 6.32 5.27
N PHE A 53 -16.88 5.28 4.66
CA PHE A 53 -16.27 4.17 5.38
C PHE A 53 -15.19 4.67 6.34
N VAL A 54 -14.29 5.53 5.85
CA VAL A 54 -13.17 6.03 6.65
C VAL A 54 -13.68 6.91 7.80
N ILE A 55 -14.62 7.81 7.53
CA ILE A 55 -15.22 8.67 8.57
C ILE A 55 -15.92 7.81 9.62
N GLN A 56 -16.75 6.85 9.18
CA GLN A 56 -17.48 5.95 10.09
C GLN A 56 -16.54 5.06 10.90
N LEU A 57 -15.44 4.58 10.30
CA LEU A 57 -14.41 3.82 11.01
C LEU A 57 -13.76 4.65 12.12
N ILE A 58 -13.26 5.84 11.79
CA ILE A 58 -12.59 6.70 12.77
C ILE A 58 -13.56 7.13 13.87
N ASN A 59 -14.79 7.51 13.50
CA ASN A 59 -15.82 7.89 14.45
C ASN A 59 -16.18 6.72 15.39
N HIS A 60 -16.39 5.51 14.84
CA HIS A 60 -16.66 4.33 15.64
C HIS A 60 -15.53 4.05 16.65
N LEU A 61 -14.26 4.13 16.22
CA LEU A 61 -13.11 3.91 17.11
C LEU A 61 -12.99 4.98 18.20
N ASN A 62 -13.34 6.23 17.89
CA ASN A 62 -13.39 7.31 18.86
C ASN A 62 -14.53 7.10 19.88
N GLU A 63 -15.72 6.69 19.42
CA GLU A 63 -16.89 6.37 20.25
C GLU A 63 -16.60 5.22 21.22
N VAL A 64 -16.03 4.12 20.73
CA VAL A 64 -15.68 2.97 21.59
C VAL A 64 -14.37 3.16 22.37
N SER A 65 -13.78 4.36 22.30
CA SER A 65 -12.53 4.70 22.98
C SER A 65 -11.35 3.76 22.65
N ASN A 66 -11.32 3.21 21.44
CA ASN A 66 -10.27 2.29 21.00
C ASN A 66 -9.03 3.06 20.52
N LYS A 67 -8.32 3.64 21.48
CA LYS A 67 -7.08 4.40 21.26
C LYS A 67 -5.99 3.57 20.60
N GLU A 68 -5.93 2.28 20.91
CA GLU A 68 -4.89 1.40 20.35
C GLU A 68 -5.00 1.32 18.83
N SER A 69 -6.20 1.06 18.32
CA SER A 69 -6.45 1.02 16.87
C SER A 69 -6.27 2.39 16.21
N LEU A 70 -6.68 3.48 16.86
CA LEU A 70 -6.42 4.84 16.36
C LEU A 70 -4.92 5.16 16.30
N CYS A 71 -4.13 4.76 17.31
CA CYS A 71 -2.68 4.92 17.30
C CYS A 71 -2.01 4.04 16.22
N LYS A 72 -2.48 2.81 15.98
CA LYS A 72 -1.99 1.98 14.87
C LYS A 72 -2.27 2.64 13.52
N LEU A 73 -3.50 3.09 13.31
CA LEU A 73 -3.90 3.82 12.09
C LEU A 73 -3.01 5.06 11.88
N CYS A 74 -2.85 5.88 12.91
CA CYS A 74 -2.11 7.13 12.79
C CYS A 74 -0.59 6.90 12.63
N CYS A 75 0.02 6.11 13.50
CA CYS A 75 1.49 6.03 13.64
C CYS A 75 2.14 4.91 12.82
N GLU A 76 1.47 3.77 12.63
CA GLU A 76 2.05 2.61 11.93
C GLU A 76 1.63 2.57 10.48
N GLU A 77 0.39 2.93 10.21
CA GLU A 77 -0.22 2.82 8.89
C GLU A 77 0.00 4.09 8.05
N LEU A 78 -0.31 5.28 8.60
CA LEU A 78 -0.23 6.52 7.84
C LEU A 78 1.13 7.23 7.92
N LEU A 79 1.70 7.38 9.12
CA LEU A 79 2.92 8.16 9.32
C LEU A 79 4.09 7.73 8.42
N PRO A 80 4.36 6.43 8.17
CA PRO A 80 5.45 6.01 7.27
C PRO A 80 5.25 6.44 5.81
N ILE A 81 4.00 6.59 5.37
CA ILE A 81 3.66 6.99 3.99
C ILE A 81 3.89 8.49 3.80
N PHE A 82 3.61 9.29 4.83
CA PHE A 82 3.64 10.75 4.76
C PHE A 82 4.88 11.39 5.38
N ARG A 83 5.95 10.62 5.68
CA ARG A 83 7.19 11.16 6.30
C ARG A 83 7.78 12.37 5.58
N ASN A 84 7.62 12.44 4.25
CA ASN A 84 8.14 13.54 3.43
C ASN A 84 7.13 14.68 3.21
N SER A 85 5.90 14.54 3.71
CA SER A 85 4.85 15.56 3.61
C SER A 85 4.76 16.34 4.91
N GLU A 86 5.34 17.54 4.93
CA GLU A 86 5.37 18.42 6.11
C GLU A 86 3.97 18.63 6.71
N THR A 87 2.98 18.91 5.87
CA THR A 87 1.60 19.16 6.32
C THR A 87 0.92 17.92 6.88
N SER A 88 1.02 16.77 6.20
CA SER A 88 0.32 15.55 6.63
C SER A 88 1.00 14.92 7.85
N ALA A 89 2.33 14.97 7.92
CA ALA A 89 3.08 14.51 9.08
C ALA A 89 2.75 15.34 10.33
N ALA A 90 2.73 16.68 10.21
CA ALA A 90 2.38 17.55 11.34
C ALA A 90 0.96 17.27 11.89
N ILE A 91 -0.02 17.06 11.00
CA ILE A 91 -1.38 16.70 11.41
C ILE A 91 -1.41 15.34 12.13
N LEU A 92 -0.69 14.34 11.62
CA LEU A 92 -0.62 13.01 12.24
C LEU A 92 0.08 13.07 13.61
N GLU A 93 1.12 13.90 13.76
CA GLU A 93 1.79 14.10 15.05
C GLU A 93 0.89 14.80 16.07
N GLU A 94 0.15 15.85 15.67
CA GLU A 94 -0.84 16.52 16.52
C GLU A 94 -1.90 15.53 17.03
N ILE A 95 -2.47 14.73 16.13
CA ILE A 95 -3.47 13.71 16.45
C ILE A 95 -2.88 12.64 17.37
N ALA A 96 -1.66 12.18 17.13
CA ALA A 96 -1.00 11.18 17.96
C ALA A 96 -0.75 11.67 19.40
N VAL A 97 -0.46 12.96 19.58
CA VAL A 97 -0.37 13.60 20.90
C VAL A 97 -1.73 13.62 21.59
N LYS A 98 -2.81 14.01 20.90
CA LYS A 98 -4.19 13.99 21.44
C LYS A 98 -4.61 12.59 21.89
N LEU A 99 -4.23 11.57 21.12
CA LEU A 99 -4.48 10.15 21.44
C LEU A 99 -3.57 9.58 22.54
N ASN A 100 -2.52 10.31 22.93
CA ASN A 100 -1.47 9.87 23.85
C ASN A 100 -0.80 8.56 23.40
N CYS A 101 -0.32 8.51 22.14
CA CYS A 101 0.38 7.34 21.58
C CYS A 101 1.81 7.23 22.14
N GLN A 102 1.97 6.89 23.43
CA GLN A 102 3.22 6.98 24.22
C GLN A 102 4.43 6.16 23.73
N GLN A 103 4.31 5.32 22.69
CA GLN A 103 5.39 4.40 22.28
C GLN A 103 5.67 4.34 20.76
N LYS A 104 4.98 5.13 19.92
CA LYS A 104 4.97 4.86 18.46
C LYS A 104 5.56 5.96 17.55
N LEU A 105 5.83 7.17 18.06
CA LEU A 105 6.56 8.18 17.28
C LEU A 105 8.07 7.90 17.16
N SER A 106 8.65 7.14 18.09
CA SER A 106 10.10 6.92 18.19
C SER A 106 10.68 6.11 17.03
N HIS A 107 9.86 5.35 16.30
CA HIS A 107 10.30 4.54 15.15
C HIS A 107 10.28 5.30 13.80
N ALA A 108 9.83 6.56 13.78
CA ALA A 108 9.92 7.41 12.59
C ALA A 108 11.19 8.29 12.56
N HIS A 109 11.83 8.52 13.72
CA HIS A 109 12.94 9.46 13.90
C HIS A 109 14.25 8.85 14.41
N VAL A 110 14.58 7.60 14.06
CA VAL A 110 15.94 7.06 14.28
C VAL A 110 16.48 6.44 13.00
N ASN A 111 17.10 7.29 12.19
CA ASN A 111 18.29 6.96 11.42
C ASN A 111 19.07 8.25 11.18
N SER A 112 19.65 8.79 12.26
CA SER A 112 20.91 9.52 12.15
C SER A 112 21.66 9.42 13.48
N SER A 113 22.83 8.78 13.40
CA SER A 113 23.98 8.93 14.28
C SER A 113 23.89 8.38 15.71
N GLN A 114 24.37 7.14 15.90
CA GLN A 114 25.31 6.85 17.00
C GLN A 114 26.43 5.91 16.54
N HIS A 115 27.64 6.47 16.50
CA HIS A 115 28.91 5.78 16.66
C HIS A 115 28.89 5.00 17.99
N GLN A 116 29.04 3.68 17.93
CA GLN A 116 29.77 2.93 18.95
C GLN A 116 30.60 1.84 18.27
N THR A 117 31.90 1.94 18.49
CA THR A 117 32.96 1.00 18.15
C THR A 117 32.72 -0.37 18.77
N PRO A 118 33.04 -1.45 18.04
CA PRO A 118 33.79 -2.54 18.66
C PRO A 118 35.08 -2.84 17.88
N THR A 119 36.16 -2.98 18.65
CA THR A 119 37.54 -3.39 18.31
C THR A 119 37.61 -4.88 17.87
N PRO A 120 38.77 -5.45 17.45
CA PRO A 120 38.97 -5.84 16.06
C PRO A 120 39.15 -7.36 15.83
N THR A 121 39.12 -7.71 14.54
CA THR A 121 39.79 -8.86 13.89
C THR A 121 39.12 -10.23 14.00
N GLN A 122 38.58 -10.72 12.88
CA GLN A 122 39.16 -11.89 12.20
C GLN A 122 39.00 -11.78 10.68
N ILE A 123 40.09 -12.15 10.02
CA ILE A 123 40.40 -12.02 8.60
C ILE A 123 39.74 -13.15 7.82
N PHE A 124 39.04 -12.82 6.73
CA PHE A 124 38.85 -13.73 5.59
C PHE A 124 39.14 -12.99 4.28
N PRO A 125 39.99 -13.55 3.39
CA PRO A 125 40.51 -12.84 2.21
C PRO A 125 39.69 -13.09 0.94
N GLY A 126 39.71 -12.10 0.04
CA GLY A 126 39.30 -12.17 -1.37
C GLY A 126 37.78 -12.18 -1.56
N TYR A 127 37.15 -11.30 -2.33
CA TYR A 127 37.45 -10.95 -3.71
C TYR A 127 37.17 -9.47 -3.97
N MET A 128 38.18 -8.76 -4.48
CA MET A 128 38.09 -7.42 -5.07
C MET A 128 38.08 -7.57 -6.59
N PHE A 129 37.05 -7.06 -7.27
CA PHE A 129 37.05 -6.58 -8.66
C PHE A 129 35.65 -6.00 -8.92
N GLY A 130 35.42 -4.77 -9.38
CA GLY A 130 36.24 -3.62 -9.66
C GLY A 130 35.24 -2.50 -10.03
N LYS A 131 35.46 -1.28 -9.52
CA LYS A 131 34.87 -0.10 -10.14
C LYS A 131 35.61 0.14 -11.46
N SER A 132 34.91 0.40 -12.56
CA SER A 132 35.21 1.47 -13.53
C SER A 132 34.70 1.16 -14.94
N LEU A 133 33.78 2.02 -15.38
CA LEU A 133 33.50 2.50 -16.74
C LEU A 133 32.99 1.57 -17.87
N SER A 134 32.24 2.27 -18.73
CA SER A 134 31.83 2.00 -20.12
C SER A 134 30.71 0.98 -20.38
N ASN A 135 29.48 1.50 -20.45
CA ASN A 135 28.67 1.36 -21.66
C ASN A 135 27.78 2.59 -21.86
N LEU A 136 28.38 3.60 -22.49
CA LEU A 136 27.66 4.56 -23.32
C LEU A 136 27.01 3.76 -24.47
N ILE A 137 25.73 3.47 -24.35
CA ILE A 137 24.91 3.32 -25.56
C ILE A 137 24.42 4.73 -25.90
N ILE A 138 25.31 5.48 -26.53
CA ILE A 138 24.90 6.55 -27.43
C ILE A 138 24.29 5.82 -28.63
N ILE A 139 22.97 5.69 -28.66
CA ILE A 139 22.29 5.78 -29.94
C ILE A 139 22.01 7.26 -30.10
N SER A 140 22.81 7.83 -31.00
CA SER A 140 22.71 9.18 -31.54
C SER A 140 21.26 9.52 -31.90
N GLY A 141 20.60 10.31 -31.07
CA GLY A 141 19.44 11.12 -31.44
C GLY A 141 19.84 12.56 -31.70
N LEU A 142 20.96 12.78 -32.41
CA LEU A 142 21.34 14.08 -32.94
C LEU A 142 20.51 14.30 -34.21
N ILE A 143 19.22 14.62 -34.05
CA ILE A 143 18.46 15.23 -35.14
C ILE A 143 18.51 16.73 -34.90
N VAL A 144 19.57 17.34 -35.43
CA VAL A 144 19.47 18.69 -36.00
C VAL A 144 18.49 18.56 -37.17
N GLY A 145 17.26 19.00 -36.96
CA GLY A 145 16.20 19.01 -37.95
C GLY A 145 15.47 20.33 -37.87
N LEU A 146 15.83 21.22 -38.79
CA LEU A 146 15.11 22.45 -39.10
C LEU A 146 13.63 22.12 -39.36
N GLY A 147 12.72 22.66 -38.54
CA GLY A 147 11.29 22.73 -38.82
C GLY A 147 10.50 21.40 -38.77
N GLY A 148 9.52 21.33 -37.86
CA GLY A 148 8.36 20.43 -37.98
C GLY A 148 8.62 18.93 -37.77
N GLY A 149 8.37 18.42 -36.56
CA GLY A 149 8.30 16.98 -36.33
C GLY A 149 8.07 16.63 -34.87
N LEU A 150 6.83 16.33 -34.49
CA LEU A 150 6.47 15.80 -33.18
C LEU A 150 7.10 14.41 -32.98
N VAL A 151 7.93 14.30 -31.94
CA VAL A 151 8.49 13.04 -31.44
C VAL A 151 7.36 12.22 -30.81
N TYR A 152 7.02 11.09 -31.44
CA TYR A 152 6.09 10.11 -30.87
C TYR A 152 6.83 9.26 -29.84
N TYR A 153 6.57 9.55 -28.57
CA TYR A 153 6.98 8.70 -27.45
C TYR A 153 6.15 7.42 -27.46
N PHE A 154 6.76 6.28 -27.80
CA PHE A 154 6.13 4.97 -27.63
C PHE A 154 6.11 4.62 -26.13
N THR A 155 4.95 4.76 -25.49
CA THR A 155 4.72 4.29 -24.13
C THR A 155 4.42 2.79 -24.17
N SER A 156 5.18 1.99 -23.41
CA SER A 156 4.88 0.56 -23.25
C SER A 156 3.62 0.41 -22.39
N GLN A 157 2.47 0.15 -23.00
CA GLN A 157 1.24 -0.16 -22.28
C GLN A 157 1.34 -1.54 -21.64
N LYS A 158 1.65 -1.57 -20.35
CA LYS A 158 1.39 -2.74 -19.51
C LYS A 158 -0.14 -2.88 -19.42
N GLN A 159 -0.74 -3.79 -20.21
CA GLN A 159 -2.17 -4.08 -20.11
C GLN A 159 -2.49 -4.41 -18.66
N GLN A 160 -3.32 -3.57 -18.04
CA GLN A 160 -3.68 -3.71 -16.64
C GLN A 160 -4.55 -4.95 -16.48
N ALA A 161 -4.08 -5.88 -15.65
CA ALA A 161 -4.82 -7.09 -15.34
C ALA A 161 -6.11 -6.72 -14.57
N PRO A 162 -7.23 -7.44 -14.80
CA PRO A 162 -8.49 -7.18 -14.09
C PRO A 162 -8.28 -7.25 -12.60
N LEU A 163 -8.98 -6.40 -11.85
CA LEU A 163 -8.91 -6.39 -10.39
C LEU A 163 -9.48 -7.68 -9.82
N GLY A 164 -8.84 -8.21 -8.78
CA GLY A 164 -9.28 -9.44 -8.13
C GLY A 164 -8.29 -10.00 -7.13
N SER A 165 -8.78 -10.82 -6.19
CA SER A 165 -7.97 -11.46 -5.14
C SER A 165 -7.00 -12.50 -5.69
N TYR A 166 -7.23 -13.01 -6.91
CA TYR A 166 -6.32 -13.93 -7.59
C TYR A 166 -4.90 -13.38 -7.72
N GLN A 167 -4.73 -12.05 -7.79
CA GLN A 167 -3.41 -11.41 -7.94
C GLN A 167 -2.45 -11.72 -6.77
N HIS A 168 -2.97 -12.07 -5.59
CA HIS A 168 -2.15 -12.44 -4.44
C HIS A 168 -1.66 -13.89 -4.48
N THR A 169 -2.35 -14.76 -5.22
CA THR A 169 -2.13 -16.22 -5.19
C THR A 169 -1.85 -16.82 -6.56
N CYS A 170 -1.83 -16.00 -7.61
CA CYS A 170 -1.54 -16.43 -8.97
C CYS A 170 -0.38 -15.62 -9.58
N PRO A 171 0.86 -16.13 -9.58
CA PRO A 171 1.94 -15.59 -10.40
C PRO A 171 1.69 -15.76 -11.92
N ASP A 172 2.62 -15.22 -12.72
CA ASP A 172 2.64 -15.34 -14.19
C ASP A 172 1.35 -14.86 -14.88
N ILE A 173 0.82 -13.71 -14.44
CA ILE A 173 -0.42 -13.14 -14.97
C ILE A 173 -0.19 -12.56 -16.37
N SER A 174 -1.00 -13.02 -17.32
CA SER A 174 -1.03 -12.54 -18.70
C SER A 174 -2.46 -12.27 -19.13
N VAL A 175 -2.70 -11.08 -19.68
CA VAL A 175 -3.96 -10.72 -20.31
C VAL A 175 -3.76 -10.73 -21.81
N LYS A 176 -4.66 -11.40 -22.52
CA LYS A 176 -4.73 -11.35 -23.97
C LYS A 176 -6.19 -11.25 -24.38
N ASN A 177 -6.56 -10.13 -24.98
CA ASN A 177 -7.94 -9.78 -25.28
C ASN A 177 -8.78 -9.86 -23.99
N SER A 178 -9.89 -10.59 -24.03
CA SER A 178 -10.83 -10.81 -22.92
C SER A 178 -10.43 -11.98 -22.01
N PHE A 179 -9.27 -12.60 -22.24
CA PHE A 179 -8.81 -13.77 -21.49
C PHE A 179 -7.67 -13.41 -20.55
N LEU A 180 -7.87 -13.78 -19.29
CA LEU A 180 -6.86 -13.75 -18.24
C LEU A 180 -6.29 -15.15 -18.08
N THR A 181 -4.98 -15.30 -18.20
CA THR A 181 -4.24 -16.53 -17.93
C THR A 181 -3.26 -16.29 -16.79
N ALA A 182 -3.23 -17.18 -15.81
CA ALA A 182 -2.28 -17.13 -14.70
C ALA A 182 -1.95 -18.53 -14.18
N LYS A 183 -0.87 -18.68 -13.41
CA LYS A 183 -0.59 -19.90 -12.64
C LYS A 183 -1.01 -19.67 -11.20
N CYS A 184 -2.00 -20.39 -10.72
CA CYS A 184 -2.62 -20.19 -9.42
C CYS A 184 -2.26 -21.29 -8.44
N TYR A 185 -1.94 -20.94 -7.20
CA TYR A 185 -1.74 -21.91 -6.13
C TYR A 185 -3.06 -22.60 -5.76
N ASP A 186 -3.05 -23.92 -5.66
CA ASP A 186 -4.16 -24.71 -5.08
C ASP A 186 -4.03 -24.84 -3.55
N ARG A 187 -4.98 -25.52 -2.90
CA ARG A 187 -4.98 -25.75 -1.45
C ARG A 187 -3.76 -26.54 -0.97
N GLN A 188 -3.08 -27.26 -1.86
CA GLN A 188 -1.86 -28.02 -1.59
C GLN A 188 -0.59 -27.21 -1.92
N GLY A 189 -0.72 -25.96 -2.35
CA GLY A 189 0.39 -25.10 -2.74
C GLY A 189 1.01 -25.43 -4.10
N GLN A 190 0.34 -26.24 -4.92
CA GLN A 190 0.77 -26.54 -6.28
C GLN A 190 0.28 -25.46 -7.24
N LEU A 191 1.14 -25.06 -8.18
CA LEU A 191 0.77 -24.11 -9.23
C LEU A 191 0.00 -24.82 -10.35
N LYS A 192 -1.23 -24.38 -10.59
CA LYS A 192 -2.05 -24.81 -11.71
C LYS A 192 -2.28 -23.66 -12.68
N GLN A 193 -2.03 -23.90 -13.96
CA GLN A 193 -2.37 -22.92 -14.98
C GLN A 193 -3.88 -22.86 -15.16
N SER A 194 -4.44 -21.66 -15.11
CA SER A 194 -5.87 -21.42 -15.31
C SER A 194 -6.08 -20.24 -16.25
N THR A 195 -7.14 -20.32 -17.06
CA THR A 195 -7.57 -19.26 -17.97
C THR A 195 -9.05 -18.96 -17.75
N LEU A 196 -9.40 -17.67 -17.72
CA LEU A 196 -10.77 -17.18 -17.52
C LEU A 196 -11.08 -16.07 -18.53
N ASN A 197 -12.25 -16.13 -19.16
CA ASN A 197 -12.79 -14.95 -19.84
C ASN A 197 -13.39 -14.01 -18.80
N PHE A 198 -12.78 -12.85 -18.61
CA PHE A 198 -13.12 -11.93 -17.53
C PHE A 198 -14.14 -10.85 -17.90
N GLU A 199 -14.53 -10.71 -19.17
CA GLU A 199 -15.52 -9.71 -19.59
C GLU A 199 -16.89 -9.92 -18.91
N GLN A 200 -17.20 -11.16 -18.55
CA GLN A 200 -18.43 -11.53 -17.85
C GLN A 200 -18.36 -11.33 -16.32
N CYS A 201 -17.18 -11.03 -15.77
CA CYS A 201 -17.03 -10.82 -14.33
C CYS A 201 -17.37 -9.36 -13.98
N ARG A 202 -18.37 -9.15 -13.11
CA ARG A 202 -18.75 -7.80 -12.66
C ARG A 202 -18.05 -7.38 -11.37
N ASP A 203 -17.88 -8.32 -10.44
CA ASP A 203 -17.45 -8.04 -9.06
C ASP A 203 -15.98 -8.43 -8.78
N GLY A 204 -15.26 -8.86 -9.82
CA GLY A 204 -13.84 -9.21 -9.78
C GLY A 204 -13.56 -10.68 -10.05
N ILE A 205 -12.30 -11.08 -9.84
CA ILE A 205 -11.79 -12.44 -10.10
C ILE A 205 -11.12 -12.98 -8.85
N GLU A 206 -11.33 -14.25 -8.54
CA GLU A 206 -10.65 -14.93 -7.43
C GLU A 206 -10.03 -16.26 -7.86
N ASN A 207 -9.15 -16.79 -7.01
CA ASN A 207 -8.55 -18.10 -7.18
C ASN A 207 -9.25 -19.10 -6.25
N GLN A 208 -9.96 -20.05 -6.84
CA GLN A 208 -10.59 -21.17 -6.14
C GLN A 208 -9.82 -22.45 -6.44
N ASP A 209 -8.97 -22.86 -5.48
CA ASP A 209 -8.22 -24.13 -5.52
C ASP A 209 -7.38 -24.33 -6.80
N GLY A 210 -6.70 -23.27 -7.24
CA GLY A 210 -5.85 -23.26 -8.44
C GLY A 210 -6.61 -22.92 -9.73
N ARG A 211 -7.87 -22.50 -9.64
CA ARG A 211 -8.70 -22.10 -10.78
C ARG A 211 -9.20 -20.66 -10.64
N LEU A 212 -9.05 -19.87 -11.69
CA LEU A 212 -9.62 -18.51 -11.79
C LEU A 212 -11.14 -18.60 -11.96
N ILE A 213 -11.90 -17.87 -11.14
CA ILE A 213 -13.35 -17.75 -11.23
C ILE A 213 -13.80 -16.29 -11.08
N CYS A 214 -14.97 -15.94 -11.63
CA CYS A 214 -15.60 -14.67 -11.31
C CYS A 214 -16.14 -14.70 -9.87
N LYS A 215 -16.07 -13.55 -9.21
CA LYS A 215 -16.74 -13.32 -7.92
C LYS A 215 -18.17 -12.84 -8.13
#